data_AF-Q92WE2-F1
#
_entry.id   AF-Q92WE2-F1
#
_cell.length_a   1.000
_cell.length_b   1.000
_cell.length_c   1.000
_cell.angle_alpha   90.00
_cell.angle_beta   90.00
_cell.angle_gamma   90.00
#
_symmetry.space_group_name_H-M   'P 1'
#
loop_
_entity.id
_entity.type
_entity.pdbx_description
1 polymer ?
#
loop_
_entity_poly.entity_id
_entity_poly.type
_entity_poly.pdbx_seq_one_letter_code
_entity_poly.pdbx_strand_id
1 'polypeptide(L)' 'MTFLLDVNVLIALIDPSHIGHDDAHEWFASIGQTAWATCPITENGVIRIVGNPE' A
#
# COMPACT_ATOMS: atom_id res chain seq x y z
N MET A 1 -16.41 6.84 5.15
CA MET A 1 -15.50 5.93 5.87
C MET A 1 -14.16 6.04 5.19
N THR A 2 -13.06 6.24 5.91
CA THR A 2 -11.71 6.36 5.32
C THR A 2 -10.83 5.21 5.81
N PHE A 3 -10.10 4.57 4.91
CA PHE A 3 -9.15 3.49 5.22
C PHE A 3 -7.76 4.07 5.42
N LEU A 4 -7.19 3.92 6.62
CA LEU A 4 -5.77 4.20 6.84
C LEU A 4 -4.96 2.99 6.39
N LEU A 5 -4.22 3.12 5.29
CA LEU A 5 -3.46 2.02 4.73
C LEU A 5 -2.23 1.71 5.59
N ASP A 6 -1.91 0.43 5.69
CA ASP A 6 -0.67 -0.04 6.28
C ASP A 6 0.46 -0.03 5.23
N VAL A 7 1.70 -0.19 5.69
CA VAL A 7 2.88 -0.25 4.82
C VAL A 7 2.74 -1.39 3.81
N ASN A 8 2.29 -2.56 4.25
CA ASN A 8 2.21 -3.77 3.45
C ASN A 8 1.24 -3.63 2.27
N VAL A 9 0.06 -3.03 2.49
CA VAL A 9 -0.88 -2.72 1.40
C VAL A 9 -0.26 -1.74 0.40
N LEU A 10 0.45 -0.71 0.87
CA LEU A 10 1.12 0.22 -0.03
C LEU A 10 2.25 -0.44 -0.82
N ILE A 11 3.03 -1.34 -0.21
CA ILE A 11 4.05 -2.13 -0.92
C ILE A 11 3.39 -3.05 -1.95
N ALA A 12 2.29 -3.72 -1.61
CA ALA A 12 1.54 -4.56 -2.54
C ALA A 12 1.04 -3.77 -3.77
N LEU A 13 0.62 -2.52 -3.58
CA LEU A 13 0.20 -1.65 -4.69
C LEU A 13 1.37 -1.18 -5.57
N ILE A 14 2.59 -1.10 -5.03
CA ILE A 14 3.79 -0.59 -5.72
C ILE A 14 4.57 -1.71 -6.43
N ASP A 15 4.70 -2.88 -5.81
CA ASP A 15 5.57 -3.97 -6.25
C ASP A 15 4.76 -5.14 -6.85
N PRO A 16 4.89 -5.42 -8.17
CA PRO A 16 4.23 -6.54 -8.82
C PRO A 16 4.68 -7.93 -8.34
N SER A 17 5.84 -8.03 -7.67
CA SER A 17 6.35 -9.29 -7.13
C SER A 17 5.79 -9.61 -5.74
N HIS A 18 5.09 -8.67 -5.12
CA HIS A 18 4.48 -8.86 -3.81
C HIS A 18 3.32 -9.85 -3.87
N ILE A 19 3.26 -10.82 -2.94
CA ILE A 19 2.25 -11.89 -2.92
C ILE A 19 0.79 -11.37 -2.93
N GLY A 20 0.57 -10.19 -2.37
CA GLY A 20 -0.74 -9.54 -2.32
C GLY A 20 -1.01 -8.52 -3.43
N HIS A 21 -0.21 -8.47 -4.50
CA HIS A 21 -0.35 -7.45 -5.55
C HIS A 21 -1.74 -7.44 -6.17
N ASP A 22 -2.19 -8.60 -6.66
CA ASP A 22 -3.48 -8.73 -7.35
C ASP A 22 -4.66 -8.40 -6.41
N ASP A 23 -4.66 -8.97 -5.20
CA ASP A 23 -5.69 -8.73 -4.18
C ASP A 23 -5.76 -7.24 -3.78
N ALA A 24 -4.60 -6.59 -3.60
CA ALA A 24 -4.53 -5.18 -3.24
C ALA A 24 -5.07 -4.29 -4.36
N HIS A 25 -4.73 -4.58 -5.63
CA HIS A 25 -5.22 -3.84 -6.79
C HIS A 25 -6.72 -4.06 -7.01
N GLU A 26 -7.24 -5.28 -6.84
CA GLU A 26 -8.69 -5.56 -6.94
C GLU A 26 -9.48 -4.79 -5.86
N TRP A 27 -9.01 -4.84 -4.62
CA TRP A 27 -9.63 -4.09 -3.52
C TRP A 27 -9.53 -2.57 -3.73
N PHE A 28 -8.37 -2.08 -4.15
CA PHE A 28 -8.14 -0.65 -4.34
C PHE A 28 -8.97 -0.08 -5.49
N ALA A 29 -9.10 -0.82 -6.60
CA ALA A 29 -9.96 -0.45 -7.72
C ALA A 29 -11.44 -0.46 -7.37
N SER A 30 -11.90 -1.44 -6.57
CA SER A 30 -13.30 -1.57 -6.21
C SER A 30 -13.77 -0.50 -5.22
N ILE A 31 -13.04 -0.27 -4.13
CA ILE A 31 -13.45 0.67 -3.07
C ILE A 31 -12.32 1.56 -2.52
N GLY A 32 -11.08 1.05 -2.44
CA GLY A 32 -9.99 1.71 -1.74
C GLY A 32 -9.62 3.08 -2.31
N GLN A 33 -9.65 3.24 -3.64
CA GLN A 33 -9.26 4.47 -4.33
C GLN A 33 -10.09 5.70 -3.96
N THR A 34 -11.34 5.50 -3.51
CA THR A 34 -12.28 6.61 -3.23
C THR A 34 -12.16 7.17 -1.81
N ALA A 35 -11.56 6.42 -0.89
CA ALA A 35 -11.52 6.83 0.52
C ALA A 35 -10.36 6.20 1.30
N TRP A 36 -9.12 6.47 0.90
CA TRP A 36 -7.93 6.05 1.63
C TRP A 36 -7.12 7.24 2.17
N ALA A 37 -6.30 6.96 3.17
CA ALA A 37 -5.34 7.87 3.76
C ALA A 37 -4.08 7.12 4.18
N THR A 38 -3.03 7.88 4.48
CA THR A 38 -1.78 7.41 5.08
C THR A 38 -1.43 8.26 6.31
N CYS A 39 -0.31 7.97 6.96
CA CYS A 39 0.23 8.76 8.06
C CYS A 39 1.76 8.74 8.05
N PRO A 40 2.44 9.67 8.76
CA PRO A 40 3.90 9.80 8.68
C PRO A 40 4.66 8.51 8.98
N ILE A 41 4.20 7.68 9.92
CA ILE A 41 4.87 6.41 10.24
C ILE A 41 4.73 5.39 9.10
N THR A 42 3.57 5.31 8.44
CA THR A 42 3.35 4.44 7.28
C THR A 42 4.20 4.92 6.09
N GLU A 43 4.19 6.21 5.79
CA GLU A 43 4.98 6.80 4.69
C GLU A 43 6.48 6.53 4.86
N ASN A 44 7.03 6.76 6.05
CA ASN A 44 8.42 6.45 6.35
C ASN A 44 8.72 4.95 6.21
N GLY A 45 7.77 4.09 6.61
CA GLY A 45 7.87 2.64 6.43
C GLY A 45 7.98 2.24 4.95
N VAL A 46 7.15 2.83 4.08
CA VAL A 46 7.21 2.59 2.63
C VAL A 46 8.54 3.03 2.04
N ILE A 47 8.98 4.26 2.35
CA ILE A 47 10.26 4.79 1.82
C ILE A 47 11.44 3.90 2.23
N ARG A 48 11.44 3.39 3.47
CA ARG A 48 12.51 2.50 3.95
C ARG A 48 12.58 1.19 3.18
N ILE A 49 11.43 0.58 2.83
CA ILE A 49 11.39 -0.69 2.09
C ILE A 49 11.72 -0.47 0.61
N VAL A 50 11.09 0.52 -0.04
CA VAL A 50 11.29 0.79 -1.47
C VAL A 50 12.68 1.38 -1.76
N GLY A 51 13.23 2.18 -0.84
CA GLY A 51 14.52 2.84 -0.99
C GLY A 51 15.73 1.97 -0.64
N ASN A 52 15.52 0.83 0.00
CA ASN A 52 16.55 -0.18 0.27
C ASN A 52 15.96 -1.59 0.10
N PRO A 53 15.63 -1.98 -1.13
CA PRO A 53 15.22 -3.35 -1.41
C PRO A 53 16.42 -4.28 -1.17
N GLU A 54 16.22 -5.33 -0.37
CA GLU A 54 17.21 -6.40 -0.18
C GLU A 54 17.43 -7.20 -1.48
#